data_AF-A0A534PVP8-F1
#
_entry.id   AF-A0A534PVP8-F1
#
_cell.length_a   1.000
_cell.length_b   1.000
_cell.length_c   1.000
_cell.angle_alpha   90.00
_cell.angle_beta   90.00
_cell.angle_gamma   90.00
#
_symmetry.space_group_name_H-M   'P 1'
#
loop_
_entity.id
_entity.type
_entity.pdbx_description
1 polymer ?
#
loop_
_entity_poly.entity_id
_entity_poly.type
_entity_poly.pdbx_seq_one_letter_code
_entity_poly.pdbx_strand_id
1 'polypeptide(L)'
;MRDRARLSLLAVLVLAAVAAWIAVGFGSGTRARAEDAGVRTATSVCEAQELRELQKKDPGLQFQIPQQFDTPWPTRAACLSHAAAGDPDAPGPLQPIQFSHKHHAGLYQIDCQYCHSGTDRSRAAGVPAVEVCMGCHAQFPASYDELEGIRTLKDHWAKKQTIEWVQIHRLPEYVKFQHRAHVRAGFACQECHGKVETYDKLSLVEDTVWWPWLLPAHKLEMGWCIDCHRRNNATQDCAACHY
;
A
#
# COMPACT_ATOMS: atom_id res chain seq x y z
N MET A 1 -32.11 -39.96 50.56
CA MET A 1 -30.85 -40.52 51.10
C MET A 1 -30.20 -41.36 50.01
N ARG A 2 -28.92 -41.11 49.73
CA ARG A 2 -27.91 -42.00 49.13
C ARG A 2 -28.35 -43.05 48.08
N ASP A 3 -27.90 -42.91 46.84
CA ASP A 3 -26.65 -43.54 46.37
C ASP A 3 -26.45 -43.35 44.85
N ARG A 4 -25.45 -42.53 44.49
CA ARG A 4 -24.87 -42.49 43.14
C ARG A 4 -23.61 -43.35 43.15
N ALA A 5 -23.74 -44.63 42.86
CA ALA A 5 -22.62 -45.48 42.50
C ALA A 5 -23.15 -46.73 41.80
N ARG A 6 -23.08 -46.75 40.46
CA ARG A 6 -23.02 -47.93 39.57
C ARG A 6 -23.26 -47.46 38.13
N LEU A 7 -22.21 -46.94 37.51
CA LEU A 7 -22.09 -46.94 36.04
C LEU A 7 -20.68 -47.45 35.71
N SER A 8 -20.61 -48.77 35.77
CA SER A 8 -20.08 -49.65 34.73
C SER A 8 -18.71 -49.32 34.13
N LEU A 9 -17.74 -50.14 34.55
CA LEU A 9 -16.35 -50.33 34.09
C LEU A 9 -16.15 -50.52 32.55
N LEU A 10 -17.14 -50.30 31.71
CA LEU A 10 -17.06 -50.45 30.26
C LEU A 10 -16.53 -49.20 29.52
N ALA A 11 -16.51 -48.03 30.17
CA ALA A 11 -16.02 -46.80 29.55
C ALA A 11 -14.48 -46.63 29.60
N VAL A 12 -13.76 -47.42 30.41
CA VAL A 12 -12.31 -47.27 30.59
C VAL A 12 -11.50 -48.11 29.61
N LEU A 13 -12.09 -49.13 28.98
CA LEU A 13 -11.37 -50.02 28.04
C LEU A 13 -11.35 -49.54 26.58
N VAL A 14 -12.12 -48.51 26.22
CA VAL A 14 -12.12 -47.97 24.84
C VAL A 14 -11.05 -46.88 24.64
N LEU A 15 -10.57 -46.24 25.72
CA LEU A 15 -9.52 -45.21 25.63
C LEU A 15 -8.09 -45.76 25.52
N ALA A 16 -7.86 -47.04 25.83
CA ALA A 16 -6.53 -47.65 25.74
C ALA A 16 -6.17 -48.18 24.34
N ALA A 17 -7.14 -48.34 23.43
CA ALA A 17 -6.91 -48.90 22.09
C ALA A 17 -6.60 -47.83 21.01
N VAL A 18 -6.85 -46.54 21.28
CA VAL A 18 -6.53 -45.45 20.33
C VAL A 18 -5.12 -44.87 20.57
N ALA A 19 -4.55 -45.05 21.77
CA ALA A 19 -3.22 -44.56 22.11
C ALA A 19 -2.05 -45.39 21.52
N ALA A 20 -2.32 -46.57 20.96
CA ALA A 20 -1.28 -47.47 20.42
C ALA A 20 -1.11 -47.37 18.88
N TRP A 21 -1.86 -46.51 18.19
CA TRP A 21 -1.76 -46.28 16.73
C TRP A 21 -1.11 -44.94 16.35
N ILE A 22 -0.52 -44.21 17.30
CA ILE A 22 0.19 -42.94 17.06
C ILE A 22 1.72 -43.11 17.12
N ALA A 23 2.24 -44.34 17.23
CA ALA A 23 3.67 -44.60 17.41
C ALA A 23 4.40 -45.25 16.21
N VAL A 24 3.74 -45.43 15.05
CA VAL A 24 4.39 -46.02 13.87
C VAL A 24 3.91 -45.34 12.59
N GLY A 25 4.61 -44.28 12.18
CA GLY A 25 4.42 -43.66 10.88
C GLY A 25 5.00 -42.26 10.83
N PHE A 26 5.86 -41.99 9.84
CA PHE A 26 6.60 -40.74 9.61
C PHE A 26 7.90 -40.56 10.40
N GLY A 27 8.72 -41.61 10.37
CA GLY A 27 10.16 -41.40 10.19
C GLY A 27 10.44 -40.90 8.76
N SER A 28 10.25 -39.61 8.53
CA SER A 28 10.78 -38.91 7.35
C SER A 28 11.51 -37.70 7.88
N GLY A 29 12.82 -37.84 8.01
CA GLY A 29 13.72 -36.75 8.34
C GLY A 29 13.61 -35.65 7.29
N THR A 30 12.79 -34.64 7.56
CA THR A 30 13.11 -33.29 7.12
C THR A 30 14.29 -32.85 7.96
N ARG A 31 15.50 -33.19 7.50
CA ARG A 31 16.63 -32.30 7.70
C ARG A 31 16.10 -30.92 7.32
N ALA A 32 15.97 -30.02 8.30
CA ALA A 32 16.05 -28.61 8.00
C ALA A 32 17.32 -28.48 7.17
N ARG A 33 17.13 -28.29 5.86
CA ARG A 33 18.22 -27.95 4.97
C ARG A 33 18.71 -26.64 5.54
N ALA A 34 19.85 -26.68 6.23
CA ALA A 34 20.61 -25.50 6.54
C ALA A 34 20.73 -24.74 5.22
N GLU A 35 19.97 -23.65 5.10
CA GLU A 35 20.12 -22.73 3.99
C GLU A 35 21.56 -22.24 4.04
N ASP A 36 22.26 -22.57 2.96
CA ASP A 36 23.56 -22.08 2.52
C ASP A 36 24.30 -21.15 3.50
N ALA A 37 25.35 -21.68 4.13
CA ALA A 37 26.36 -20.93 4.87
C ALA A 37 27.29 -20.13 3.93
N GLY A 38 26.76 -19.65 2.81
CA GLY A 38 27.42 -18.82 1.82
C GLY A 38 27.33 -17.34 2.19
N VAL A 39 28.43 -16.61 1.99
CA VAL A 39 28.46 -15.15 2.15
C VAL A 39 27.52 -14.52 1.13
N ARG A 40 26.46 -13.83 1.58
CA ARG A 40 25.50 -13.17 0.69
C ARG A 40 26.15 -11.93 0.06
N THR A 41 25.99 -11.70 -1.24
CA THR A 41 26.58 -10.54 -1.92
C THR A 41 25.48 -9.64 -2.47
N ALA A 42 25.46 -8.37 -2.10
CA ALA A 42 24.47 -7.41 -2.59
C ALA A 42 24.59 -7.19 -4.10
N THR A 43 23.47 -7.23 -4.82
CA THR A 43 23.37 -6.99 -6.27
C THR A 43 22.73 -5.65 -6.62
N SER A 44 22.27 -4.89 -5.62
CA SER A 44 21.71 -3.55 -5.76
C SER A 44 21.89 -2.74 -4.47
N VAL A 45 21.70 -1.42 -4.54
CA VAL A 45 21.69 -0.60 -3.32
C VAL A 45 20.57 -1.05 -2.37
N CYS A 46 19.39 -1.40 -2.88
CA CYS A 46 18.27 -1.82 -2.03
C CYS A 46 18.54 -3.13 -1.30
N GLU A 47 19.16 -4.10 -1.96
CA GLU A 47 19.61 -5.34 -1.31
C GLU A 47 20.71 -5.07 -0.28
N ALA A 48 21.64 -4.15 -0.58
CA ALA A 48 22.64 -3.72 0.40
C ALA A 48 22.00 -3.11 1.66
N GLN A 49 20.93 -2.31 1.53
CA GLN A 49 20.17 -1.80 2.67
C GLN A 49 19.49 -2.91 3.46
N GLU A 50 18.96 -3.94 2.80
CA GLU A 50 18.33 -5.08 3.45
C GLU A 50 19.33 -5.92 4.24
N LEU A 51 20.49 -6.26 3.63
CA LEU A 51 21.54 -7.01 4.29
C LEU A 51 22.09 -6.28 5.54
N ARG A 52 22.26 -4.95 5.47
CA ARG A 52 22.64 -4.14 6.63
C ARG A 52 21.61 -4.23 7.76
N GLU A 53 20.31 -4.24 7.46
CA GLU A 53 19.27 -4.41 8.47
C GLU A 53 19.20 -5.83 9.03
N LEU A 54 19.43 -6.85 8.19
CA LEU A 54 19.48 -8.24 8.64
C LEU A 54 20.65 -8.46 9.59
N GLN A 55 21.82 -7.86 9.33
CA GLN A 55 22.97 -7.93 10.23
C GLN A 55 22.70 -7.35 11.61
N LYS A 56 21.90 -6.28 11.70
CA LYS A 56 21.49 -5.71 13.00
C LYS A 56 20.67 -6.70 13.84
N LYS A 57 19.94 -7.60 13.18
CA LYS A 57 19.12 -8.65 13.83
C LYS A 57 19.91 -9.93 14.09
N ASP A 58 20.82 -10.27 13.19
CA ASP A 58 21.74 -11.40 13.26
C ASP A 58 23.19 -10.92 13.05
N PRO A 59 23.92 -10.59 14.13
CA PRO A 59 25.31 -10.15 14.04
C PRO A 59 26.26 -11.18 13.44
N GLY A 60 25.85 -12.46 13.38
CA GLY A 60 26.63 -13.54 12.76
C GLY A 60 26.52 -13.59 11.23
N LEU A 61 25.55 -12.87 10.65
CA LEU A 61 25.31 -12.85 9.22
C LEU A 61 26.52 -12.29 8.46
N GLN A 62 27.10 -13.12 7.60
CA GLN A 62 28.19 -12.73 6.71
C GLN A 62 27.64 -12.30 5.35
N PHE A 63 28.02 -11.11 4.90
CA PHE A 63 27.69 -10.61 3.58
C PHE A 63 28.79 -9.69 3.02
N GLN A 64 28.73 -9.44 1.71
CA GLN A 64 29.58 -8.51 0.98
C GLN A 64 28.71 -7.45 0.32
N ILE A 65 29.10 -6.19 0.47
CA ILE A 65 28.50 -5.07 -0.27
C ILE A 65 29.59 -4.55 -1.22
N PRO A 66 29.47 -4.80 -2.54
CA PRO A 66 30.35 -4.19 -3.53
C PRO A 66 30.35 -2.65 -3.40
N GLN A 67 31.49 -2.01 -3.64
CA GLN A 67 31.66 -0.55 -3.48
C GLN A 67 30.60 0.27 -4.22
N GLN A 68 30.16 -0.19 -5.40
CA GLN A 68 29.11 0.47 -6.19
C GLN A 68 27.73 0.51 -5.49
N PHE A 69 27.47 -0.43 -4.56
CA PHE A 69 26.24 -0.50 -3.77
C PHE A 69 26.44 -0.01 -2.32
N ASP A 70 27.69 0.32 -1.94
CA ASP A 70 28.04 0.81 -0.60
C ASP A 70 27.74 2.31 -0.44
N THR A 71 26.48 2.68 -0.67
CA THR A 71 25.98 4.05 -0.60
C THR A 71 24.85 4.16 0.44
N PRO A 72 24.70 5.33 1.10
CA PRO A 72 23.57 5.60 1.97
C PRO A 72 22.25 5.83 1.21
N TRP A 73 22.32 6.10 -0.10
CA TRP A 73 21.16 6.44 -0.95
C TRP A 73 21.06 5.48 -2.15
N PRO A 74 19.85 5.00 -2.53
CA PRO A 74 18.55 5.24 -1.90
C PRO A 74 18.44 4.73 -0.46
N THR A 75 17.57 5.36 0.32
CA THR A 75 17.29 4.88 1.69
C THR A 75 16.52 3.58 1.65
N ARG A 76 16.60 2.80 2.73
CA ARG A 76 15.76 1.62 2.91
C ARG A 76 14.27 1.94 2.79
N ALA A 77 13.82 3.08 3.31
CA ALA A 77 12.41 3.48 3.22
C ALA A 77 11.97 3.68 1.76
N ALA A 78 12.82 4.30 0.92
CA ALA A 78 12.54 4.45 -0.51
C ALA A 78 12.47 3.09 -1.22
N CYS A 79 13.42 2.18 -0.93
CA CYS A 79 13.42 0.83 -1.49
C CYS A 79 12.16 0.04 -1.12
N LEU A 80 11.73 0.08 0.15
CA LEU A 80 10.54 -0.62 0.61
C LEU A 80 9.26 -0.06 0.00
N SER A 81 9.13 1.27 -0.07
CA SER A 81 7.97 1.91 -0.68
C SER A 81 7.86 1.60 -2.18
N HIS A 82 8.98 1.55 -2.90
CA HIS A 82 8.99 1.16 -4.30
C HIS A 82 8.54 -0.30 -4.49
N ALA A 83 9.11 -1.23 -3.71
CA ALA A 83 8.75 -2.65 -3.76
C ALA A 83 7.28 -2.88 -3.40
N ALA A 84 6.78 -2.26 -2.34
CA ALA A 84 5.39 -2.38 -1.90
C ALA A 84 4.40 -1.80 -2.92
N ALA A 85 4.74 -0.69 -3.57
CA ALA A 85 3.90 -0.09 -4.61
C ALA A 85 3.83 -0.97 -5.87
N GLY A 86 4.91 -1.67 -6.19
CA GLY A 86 5.03 -2.57 -7.35
C GLY A 86 4.52 -4.00 -7.12
N ASP A 87 4.06 -4.33 -5.92
CA ASP A 87 3.54 -5.66 -5.60
C ASP A 87 2.31 -5.99 -6.47
N PRO A 88 2.37 -7.05 -7.30
CA PRO A 88 1.25 -7.46 -8.15
C PRO A 88 0.08 -8.02 -7.33
N ASP A 89 0.33 -8.57 -6.15
CA ASP A 89 -0.68 -9.16 -5.28
C ASP A 89 -1.35 -8.11 -4.37
N ALA A 90 -0.73 -6.93 -4.25
CA ALA A 90 -1.32 -5.80 -3.54
C ALA A 90 -2.58 -5.27 -4.26
N PRO A 91 -3.66 -4.93 -3.54
CA PRO A 91 -4.89 -4.40 -4.13
C PRO A 91 -4.67 -3.14 -5.00
N GLY A 92 -5.49 -2.99 -6.03
CA GLY A 92 -5.45 -1.83 -6.94
C GLY A 92 -4.68 -2.08 -8.24
N PRO A 93 -4.81 -1.18 -9.24
CA PRO A 93 -4.17 -1.35 -10.53
C PRO A 93 -2.65 -1.12 -10.43
N LEU A 94 -1.90 -1.80 -11.30
CA LEU A 94 -0.51 -1.41 -11.55
C LEU A 94 -0.50 -0.05 -12.26
N GLN A 95 0.31 0.86 -11.75
CA GLN A 95 0.51 2.17 -12.35
C GLN A 95 1.78 2.16 -13.23
N PRO A 96 1.90 3.07 -14.22
CA PRO A 96 3.13 3.18 -15.02
C PRO A 96 4.38 3.45 -14.17
N ILE A 97 4.19 4.16 -13.05
CA ILE A 97 5.20 4.37 -12.02
C ILE A 97 4.61 3.89 -10.70
N GLN A 98 5.36 3.04 -9.98
CA GLN A 98 4.97 2.51 -8.68
C GLN A 98 5.11 3.58 -7.59
N PHE A 99 4.17 4.53 -7.59
CA PHE A 99 4.16 5.71 -6.74
C PHE A 99 3.52 5.43 -5.38
N SER A 100 4.29 5.67 -4.31
CA SER A 100 3.82 5.54 -2.93
C SER A 100 3.40 6.89 -2.35
N HIS A 101 2.11 7.06 -2.05
CA HIS A 101 1.61 8.21 -1.30
C HIS A 101 2.10 8.18 0.15
N LYS A 102 2.26 7.00 0.73
CA LYS A 102 2.83 6.81 2.06
C LYS A 102 4.24 7.36 2.16
N HIS A 103 5.07 7.16 1.15
CA HIS A 103 6.41 7.72 1.14
C HIS A 103 6.35 9.25 1.13
N HIS A 104 5.60 9.83 0.19
CA HIS A 104 5.61 11.27 -0.04
C HIS A 104 4.79 12.06 0.99
N ALA A 105 3.52 11.74 1.15
CA ALA A 105 2.62 12.44 2.07
C ALA A 105 2.72 11.89 3.51
N GLY A 106 3.01 10.59 3.68
CA GLY A 106 3.09 9.97 5.00
C GLY A 106 4.44 10.15 5.69
N LEU A 107 5.56 9.81 5.05
CA LEU A 107 6.88 9.90 5.68
C LEU A 107 7.46 11.30 5.58
N TYR A 108 7.39 11.93 4.40
CA TYR A 108 7.94 13.27 4.18
C TYR A 108 6.94 14.41 4.43
N GLN A 109 5.69 14.08 4.75
CA GLN A 109 4.67 15.07 5.11
C GLN A 109 4.48 16.16 4.03
N ILE A 110 4.63 15.77 2.75
CA ILE A 110 4.35 16.67 1.62
C ILE A 110 2.85 16.93 1.55
N ASP A 111 2.46 18.21 1.56
CA ASP A 111 1.07 18.62 1.50
C ASP A 111 0.37 18.12 0.23
N CYS A 112 -0.90 17.72 0.35
CA CYS A 112 -1.68 17.18 -0.76
C CYS A 112 -1.78 18.15 -1.95
N GLN A 113 -1.95 19.45 -1.68
CA GLN A 113 -2.12 20.49 -2.69
C GLN A 113 -0.80 20.88 -3.38
N TYR A 114 0.34 20.44 -2.86
CA TYR A 114 1.62 20.63 -3.54
C TYR A 114 1.64 19.91 -4.89
N CYS A 115 1.21 18.65 -4.91
CA CYS A 115 1.10 17.85 -6.13
C CYS A 115 -0.26 18.03 -6.81
N HIS A 116 -1.36 18.00 -6.06
CA HIS A 116 -2.71 18.19 -6.58
C HIS A 116 -3.10 19.66 -6.55
N SER A 117 -2.28 20.47 -7.24
CA SER A 117 -2.42 21.92 -7.26
C SER A 117 -3.72 22.37 -7.92
N GLY A 118 -4.37 23.37 -7.35
CA GLY A 118 -5.60 23.94 -7.91
C GLY A 118 -6.89 23.19 -7.56
N THR A 119 -6.82 22.20 -6.67
CA THR A 119 -7.99 21.54 -6.06
C THR A 119 -8.97 22.51 -5.42
N ASP A 120 -8.47 23.61 -4.85
CA ASP A 120 -9.22 24.71 -4.21
C ASP A 120 -9.92 25.66 -5.21
N ARG A 121 -9.57 25.60 -6.50
CA ARG A 121 -10.02 26.55 -7.53
C ARG A 121 -10.69 25.89 -8.71
N SER A 122 -10.28 24.68 -9.07
CA SER A 122 -10.71 23.94 -10.23
C SER A 122 -11.83 22.94 -9.90
N ARG A 123 -12.55 22.54 -10.95
CA ARG A 123 -13.49 21.42 -10.88
C ARG A 123 -12.76 20.10 -10.61
N ALA A 124 -11.58 19.92 -11.19
CA ALA A 124 -10.76 18.73 -11.07
C ALA A 124 -9.53 18.99 -10.20
N ALA A 125 -9.12 18.00 -9.41
CA ALA A 125 -7.85 18.04 -8.69
C ALA A 125 -6.64 17.96 -9.63
N GLY A 126 -6.77 17.22 -10.73
CA GLY A 126 -5.68 16.91 -11.63
C GLY A 126 -4.67 15.90 -11.04
N VAL A 127 -3.85 15.34 -11.91
CA VAL A 127 -2.66 14.58 -11.54
C VAL A 127 -1.46 15.47 -11.85
N PRO A 128 -0.43 15.53 -11.00
CA PRO A 128 0.73 16.40 -11.22
C PRO A 128 1.39 16.13 -12.57
N ALA A 129 1.89 17.20 -13.18
CA ALA A 129 2.75 17.12 -14.35
C ALA A 129 4.13 16.56 -13.98
N VAL A 130 4.85 16.03 -14.98
CA VAL A 130 6.18 15.42 -14.80
C VAL A 130 7.17 16.41 -14.16
N GLU A 131 7.02 17.69 -14.49
CA GLU A 131 7.76 18.83 -13.95
C GLU A 131 7.73 18.89 -12.42
N VAL A 132 6.58 18.62 -11.80
CA VAL A 132 6.41 18.68 -10.34
C VAL A 132 7.28 17.60 -9.68
N CYS A 133 7.27 16.39 -10.26
CA CYS A 133 8.10 15.28 -9.79
C CYS A 133 9.59 15.63 -9.97
N MET A 134 9.97 16.13 -11.14
CA MET A 134 11.37 16.46 -11.45
C MET A 134 11.91 17.65 -10.66
N GLY A 135 11.05 18.53 -10.13
CA GLY A 135 11.45 19.62 -9.24
C GLY A 135 12.26 19.13 -8.03
N CYS A 136 11.92 17.96 -7.48
CA CYS A 136 12.69 17.30 -6.42
C CYS A 136 13.61 16.22 -7.00
N HIS A 137 13.10 15.36 -7.90
CA HIS A 137 13.83 14.18 -8.37
C HIS A 137 15.05 14.48 -9.24
N ALA A 138 15.20 15.70 -9.76
CA ALA A 138 16.43 16.15 -10.42
C ALA A 138 17.59 16.40 -9.44
N GLN A 139 17.31 16.59 -8.15
CA GLN A 139 18.29 16.93 -7.13
C GLN A 139 18.84 15.71 -6.39
N PHE A 140 18.20 14.55 -6.53
CA PHE A 140 18.65 13.33 -5.88
C PHE A 140 19.89 12.73 -6.58
N PRO A 141 20.77 12.03 -5.83
CA PRO A 141 21.92 11.35 -6.41
C PRO A 141 21.52 10.34 -7.49
N ALA A 142 22.42 10.11 -8.45
CA ALA A 142 22.19 9.16 -9.55
C ALA A 142 21.86 7.73 -9.08
N SER A 143 22.22 7.36 -7.85
CA SER A 143 21.83 6.06 -7.27
C SER A 143 20.33 5.88 -7.12
N TYR A 144 19.52 6.95 -7.11
CA TYR A 144 18.06 6.85 -7.17
C TYR A 144 17.54 6.34 -8.52
N ASP A 145 18.35 6.40 -9.57
CA ASP A 145 17.97 5.96 -10.92
C ASP A 145 18.01 4.42 -11.06
N GLU A 146 18.50 3.74 -10.02
CA GLU A 146 18.37 2.29 -9.86
C GLU A 146 16.92 1.87 -9.59
N LEU A 147 16.10 2.74 -8.97
CA LEU A 147 14.68 2.47 -8.75
C LEU A 147 13.92 2.58 -10.07
N GLU A 148 13.18 1.54 -10.42
CA GLU A 148 12.46 1.46 -11.72
C GLU A 148 11.52 2.65 -11.91
N GLY A 149 10.76 3.03 -10.88
CA GLY A 149 9.83 4.16 -10.95
C GLY A 149 10.52 5.50 -11.25
N ILE A 150 11.73 5.72 -10.72
CA ILE A 150 12.50 6.95 -10.97
C ILE A 150 13.11 6.94 -12.37
N ARG A 151 13.55 5.78 -12.84
CA ARG A 151 14.03 5.61 -14.22
C ARG A 151 12.92 5.94 -15.22
N THR A 152 11.72 5.41 -15.01
CA THR A 152 10.55 5.73 -15.84
C THR A 152 10.21 7.21 -15.78
N LEU A 153 10.21 7.84 -14.59
CA LEU A 153 10.01 9.28 -14.45
C LEU A 153 11.01 10.09 -15.29
N LYS A 154 12.30 9.79 -15.17
CA LYS A 154 13.37 10.51 -15.89
C LYS A 154 13.30 10.29 -17.40
N ASP A 155 12.89 9.11 -17.85
CA ASP A 155 12.66 8.83 -19.27
C ASP A 155 11.52 9.69 -19.84
N HIS A 156 10.38 9.75 -19.14
CA HIS A 156 9.25 10.63 -19.50
C HIS A 156 9.66 12.11 -19.54
N TRP A 157 10.46 12.55 -18.57
CA TRP A 157 11.01 13.90 -18.54
C TRP A 157 11.90 14.19 -19.76
N ALA A 158 12.85 13.30 -20.06
CA ALA A 158 13.77 13.47 -21.18
C ALA A 158 13.03 13.50 -22.53
N LYS A 159 12.01 12.66 -22.68
CA LYS A 159 11.17 12.58 -23.89
C LYS A 159 10.09 13.66 -23.96
N LYS A 160 9.91 14.46 -22.89
CA LYS A 160 8.82 15.45 -22.75
C LYS A 160 7.44 14.81 -22.96
N GLN A 161 7.27 13.61 -22.42
CA GLN A 161 6.04 12.82 -22.53
C GLN A 161 5.30 12.81 -21.20
N THR A 162 3.99 12.96 -21.25
CA THR A 162 3.13 12.80 -20.07
C THR A 162 3.12 11.36 -19.59
N ILE A 163 2.90 11.15 -18.29
CA ILE A 163 2.69 9.83 -17.72
C ILE A 163 1.19 9.49 -17.83
N GLU A 164 0.88 8.35 -18.43
CA GLU A 164 -0.49 7.89 -18.65
C GLU A 164 -1.01 7.10 -17.44
N TRP A 165 -1.35 7.82 -16.36
CA TRP A 165 -1.83 7.22 -15.13
C TRP A 165 -3.16 6.49 -15.30
N VAL A 166 -3.30 5.36 -14.60
CA VAL A 166 -4.58 4.65 -14.50
C VAL A 166 -5.44 5.35 -13.47
N GLN A 167 -6.52 5.99 -13.92
CA GLN A 167 -7.45 6.69 -13.04
C GLN A 167 -8.26 5.71 -12.19
N ILE A 168 -8.19 5.89 -10.88
CA ILE A 168 -8.86 5.02 -9.90
C ILE A 168 -10.27 5.55 -9.57
N HIS A 169 -10.41 6.84 -9.25
CA HIS A 169 -11.71 7.45 -8.97
C HIS A 169 -12.30 8.04 -10.25
N ARG A 170 -13.41 7.49 -10.73
CA ARG A 170 -14.16 8.00 -11.90
C ARG A 170 -15.64 8.11 -11.57
N LEU A 171 -16.19 9.30 -11.78
CA LEU A 171 -17.64 9.52 -11.78
C LEU A 171 -18.14 9.53 -13.23
N PRO A 172 -19.42 9.22 -13.48
CA PRO A 172 -19.99 9.32 -14.81
C PRO A 172 -19.95 10.75 -15.36
N GLU A 173 -19.86 10.88 -16.68
CA GLU A 173 -19.63 12.16 -17.36
C GLU A 173 -20.82 13.13 -17.25
N TYR A 174 -22.01 12.61 -16.98
CA TYR A 174 -23.20 13.40 -16.68
C TYR A 174 -23.21 13.96 -15.24
N VAL A 175 -22.14 13.76 -14.45
CA VAL A 175 -21.99 14.31 -13.09
C VAL A 175 -21.05 15.52 -13.08
N LYS A 176 -21.52 16.63 -12.51
CA LYS A 176 -20.83 17.92 -12.36
C LYS A 176 -20.09 18.04 -11.02
N PHE A 177 -19.32 17.01 -10.62
CA PHE A 177 -18.54 17.10 -9.39
C PHE A 177 -17.49 18.22 -9.48
N GLN A 178 -17.31 18.99 -8.39
CA GLN A 178 -16.35 20.11 -8.35
C GLN A 178 -15.51 20.09 -7.06
N HIS A 179 -14.20 19.84 -7.18
CA HIS A 179 -13.28 19.85 -6.03
C HIS A 179 -13.30 21.19 -5.29
N ARG A 180 -13.23 22.32 -6.02
CA ARG A 180 -13.23 23.67 -5.44
C ARG A 180 -14.36 23.93 -4.45
N ALA A 181 -15.55 23.37 -4.68
CA ALA A 181 -16.71 23.62 -3.82
C ALA A 181 -16.52 22.93 -2.47
N HIS A 182 -16.07 21.68 -2.50
CA HIS A 182 -15.88 20.84 -1.31
C HIS A 182 -14.65 21.28 -0.51
N VAL A 183 -13.53 21.57 -1.18
CA VAL A 183 -12.30 22.05 -0.51
C VAL A 183 -12.54 23.40 0.16
N ARG A 184 -13.26 24.33 -0.49
CA ARG A 184 -13.61 25.63 0.12
C ARG A 184 -14.62 25.54 1.25
N ALA A 185 -15.45 24.50 1.25
CA ALA A 185 -16.35 24.21 2.37
C ALA A 185 -15.59 23.62 3.58
N GLY A 186 -14.28 23.37 3.47
CA GLY A 186 -13.43 22.94 4.58
C GLY A 186 -13.32 21.42 4.73
N PHE A 187 -13.84 20.64 3.77
CA PHE A 187 -13.70 19.18 3.81
C PHE A 187 -12.26 18.75 3.57
N ALA A 188 -11.77 17.87 4.43
CA ALA A 188 -10.45 17.28 4.26
C ALA A 188 -10.45 16.27 3.10
N CYS A 189 -9.31 16.13 2.41
CA CYS A 189 -9.16 15.19 1.29
C CYS A 189 -9.51 13.75 1.71
N GLN A 190 -9.12 13.40 2.94
CA GLN A 190 -9.29 12.09 3.53
C GLN A 190 -10.76 11.72 3.79
N GLU A 191 -11.66 12.70 3.90
CA GLU A 191 -13.09 12.43 4.07
C GLU A 191 -13.73 11.82 2.83
N CYS A 192 -13.11 12.00 1.65
CA CYS A 192 -13.56 11.39 0.39
C CYS A 192 -12.59 10.28 -0.07
N HIS A 193 -11.28 10.55 -0.01
CA HIS A 193 -10.24 9.68 -0.57
C HIS A 193 -9.60 8.72 0.46
N GLY A 194 -10.07 8.72 1.72
CA GLY A 194 -9.46 7.93 2.78
C GLY A 194 -8.06 8.41 3.15
N LYS A 195 -7.36 7.66 4.00
CA LYS A 195 -6.03 8.02 4.52
C LYS A 195 -4.93 7.75 3.50
N VAL A 196 -4.96 8.46 2.36
CA VAL A 196 -4.06 8.26 1.21
C VAL A 196 -2.58 8.22 1.61
N GLU A 197 -2.21 9.01 2.63
CA GLU A 197 -0.88 9.08 3.23
C GLU A 197 -0.39 7.79 3.90
N THR A 198 -1.20 6.74 3.92
CA THR A 198 -0.83 5.43 4.50
C THR A 198 -0.59 4.36 3.44
N TYR A 199 -0.83 4.65 2.15
CA TYR A 199 -0.78 3.65 1.07
C TYR A 199 0.45 3.77 0.19
N ASP A 200 1.14 2.63 0.01
CA ASP A 200 2.17 2.47 -1.02
C ASP A 200 1.56 2.24 -2.41
N LYS A 201 0.41 1.56 -2.51
CA LYS A 201 -0.38 1.38 -3.74
C LYS A 201 -1.82 1.81 -3.51
N LEU A 202 -2.36 2.67 -4.37
CA LEU A 202 -3.74 3.11 -4.25
C LEU A 202 -4.70 2.03 -4.80
N SER A 203 -5.80 1.82 -4.10
CA SER A 203 -6.90 0.94 -4.51
C SER A 203 -8.25 1.59 -4.22
N LEU A 204 -9.28 1.21 -4.98
CA LEU A 204 -10.67 1.39 -4.54
C LEU A 204 -11.00 0.26 -3.56
N VAL A 205 -11.68 0.57 -2.48
CA VAL A 205 -12.46 -0.42 -1.72
C VAL A 205 -13.82 -0.62 -2.35
N GLU A 206 -14.36 -1.81 -2.17
CA GLU A 206 -15.79 -2.07 -2.33
C GLU A 206 -16.58 -1.35 -1.24
N ASP A 207 -17.85 -1.05 -1.52
CA ASP A 207 -18.76 -0.28 -0.64
C ASP A 207 -19.15 -1.10 0.61
N THR A 208 -18.21 -1.34 1.53
CA THR A 208 -18.42 -2.21 2.69
C THR A 208 -19.06 -1.46 3.86
N VAL A 209 -20.33 -1.08 3.72
CA VAL A 209 -21.13 -0.49 4.82
C VAL A 209 -21.51 -1.53 5.90
N TRP A 210 -21.18 -2.82 5.74
CA TRP A 210 -21.62 -3.87 6.67
C TRP A 210 -20.67 -4.20 7.83
N TRP A 211 -19.42 -3.72 7.84
CA TRP A 211 -18.47 -4.00 8.93
C TRP A 211 -17.69 -2.73 9.33
N PRO A 212 -17.53 -2.43 10.63
CA PRO A 212 -16.99 -1.15 11.10
C PRO A 212 -15.48 -0.92 10.88
N TRP A 213 -14.79 -1.79 10.13
CA TRP A 213 -13.32 -1.81 10.01
C TRP A 213 -12.73 -2.08 8.61
N LEU A 214 -13.41 -1.69 7.51
CA LEU A 214 -12.88 -1.95 6.14
C LEU A 214 -12.71 -0.67 5.27
N LEU A 215 -11.47 -0.14 5.33
CA LEU A 215 -10.59 0.63 4.39
C LEU A 215 -11.18 1.52 3.25
N PRO A 216 -10.41 2.05 2.25
CA PRO A 216 -10.10 3.48 2.19
C PRO A 216 -10.48 4.19 0.88
N ALA A 217 -11.05 5.39 1.02
CA ALA A 217 -11.78 6.13 -0.01
C ALA A 217 -13.21 5.62 -0.19
N HIS A 218 -14.17 6.53 -0.11
CA HIS A 218 -15.57 6.17 -0.31
C HIS A 218 -15.81 5.82 -1.77
N LYS A 219 -16.57 4.76 -2.04
CA LYS A 219 -17.19 4.62 -3.35
C LYS A 219 -18.19 5.77 -3.49
N LEU A 220 -17.85 6.74 -4.34
CA LEU A 220 -18.60 7.99 -4.47
C LEU A 220 -19.89 7.79 -5.29
N GLU A 221 -20.75 6.89 -4.82
CA GLU A 221 -22.07 6.68 -5.39
C GLU A 221 -23.02 7.81 -5.01
N MET A 222 -24.11 7.94 -5.77
CA MET A 222 -25.11 8.99 -5.54
C MET A 222 -25.65 8.98 -4.10
N GLY A 223 -25.90 7.80 -3.53
CA GLY A 223 -26.39 7.66 -2.16
C GLY A 223 -25.44 8.30 -1.14
N TRP A 224 -24.14 8.04 -1.26
CA TRP A 224 -23.12 8.64 -0.40
C TRP A 224 -23.11 10.16 -0.52
N CYS A 225 -23.14 10.67 -1.77
CA CYS A 225 -23.15 12.12 -2.03
C CYS A 225 -24.37 12.81 -1.39
N ILE A 226 -25.57 12.25 -1.59
CA ILE A 226 -26.82 12.81 -1.07
C ILE A 226 -26.84 12.78 0.46
N ASP A 227 -26.39 11.69 1.08
CA ASP A 227 -26.36 11.59 2.54
C ASP A 227 -25.35 12.57 3.15
N CYS A 228 -24.18 12.73 2.54
CA CYS A 228 -23.20 13.74 2.93
C CYS A 228 -23.77 15.16 2.80
N HIS A 229 -24.41 15.47 1.67
CA HIS A 229 -25.04 16.76 1.45
C HIS A 229 -26.17 17.03 2.45
N ARG A 230 -26.99 16.03 2.79
CA ARG A 230 -28.06 16.15 3.79
C ARG A 230 -27.51 16.49 5.18
N ARG A 231 -26.43 15.82 5.61
CA ARG A 231 -25.80 16.06 6.91
C ARG A 231 -25.17 17.45 7.03
N ASN A 232 -24.73 18.02 5.90
CA ASN A 232 -24.05 19.31 5.84
C ASN A 232 -24.95 20.45 5.33
N ASN A 233 -26.27 20.21 5.21
CA ASN A 233 -27.23 21.18 4.70
C ASN A 233 -26.84 21.79 3.33
N ALA A 234 -26.26 20.97 2.45
CA ALA A 234 -25.84 21.34 1.11
C ALA A 234 -26.93 21.00 0.07
N THR A 235 -26.81 21.56 -1.13
CA THR A 235 -27.78 21.34 -2.22
C THR A 235 -27.90 19.87 -2.58
N GLN A 236 -29.14 19.37 -2.68
CA GLN A 236 -29.45 18.02 -3.17
C GLN A 236 -30.16 18.09 -4.54
N ASP A 237 -30.14 19.26 -5.17
CA ASP A 237 -30.80 19.48 -6.46
C ASP A 237 -30.11 18.67 -7.57
N CYS A 238 -30.90 17.89 -8.30
CA CYS A 238 -30.47 17.13 -9.46
C CYS A 238 -29.70 18.00 -10.46
N ALA A 239 -30.17 19.22 -10.76
CA ALA A 239 -29.57 20.11 -11.75
C ALA A 239 -28.24 20.73 -11.29
N ALA A 240 -28.00 20.77 -9.98
CA ALA A 240 -26.71 21.18 -9.42
C ALA A 240 -25.63 20.11 -9.62
N CYS A 241 -26.04 18.84 -9.65
CA CYS A 241 -25.15 17.67 -9.76
C CYS A 241 -25.05 17.10 -11.16
N HIS A 242 -26.05 17.33 -12.02
CA HIS A 242 -26.16 16.71 -13.34
C HIS A 242 -26.36 17.72 -14.46
N TYR A 243 -25.95 17.36 -15.69
CA TYR A 243 -26.21 18.13 -16.91
C TYR A 243 -27.66 18.03 -17.35
#